data_AF-C8PL92-F1
#
_entry.id   AF-C8PL92-F1
#
_cell.length_a   1.000
_cell.length_b   1.000
_cell.length_c   1.000
_cell.angle_alpha   90.00
_cell.angle_beta   90.00
_cell.angle_gamma   90.00
#
_symmetry.space_group_name_H-M   'P 1'
#
loop_
_entity.id
_entity.type
_entity.pdbx_description
1 polymer ?
#
loop_
_entity_poly.entity_id
_entity_poly.type
_entity_poly.pdbx_seq_one_letter_code
_entity_poly.pdbx_strand_id
1 'polypeptide(L)'
;MRYNDPIFLNLFRNYEDEFAGVGRRDFVIYLEELLRAGEYGIALEDFLVQMYEYDIKISSNDLTIIKNLCEGVNVDSNLWLVLSIKAAGD
;
A
#
# COMPACT_ATOMS: atom_id res chain seq x y z
N MET A 1 19.36 6.14 3.56
CA MET A 1 18.25 6.66 2.72
C MET A 1 17.13 7.04 3.66
N ARG A 2 16.71 8.31 3.72
CA ARG A 2 15.41 8.64 4.33
C ARG A 2 14.38 8.24 3.30
N TYR A 3 13.69 7.13 3.52
CA TYR A 3 12.54 6.79 2.71
C TYR A 3 11.56 7.97 2.75
N ASN A 4 10.91 8.27 1.63
CA ASN A 4 10.03 9.43 1.54
C ASN A 4 8.74 9.12 2.30
N ASP A 5 8.75 9.23 3.63
CA ASP A 5 7.58 9.11 4.52
C ASP A 5 6.32 9.77 3.95
N PRO A 6 6.39 10.97 3.31
CA PRO A 6 5.21 11.60 2.73
C PRO A 6 4.56 10.80 1.59
N ILE A 7 5.33 10.04 0.82
CA ILE A 7 4.80 9.23 -0.30
C ILE A 7 4.01 8.05 0.25
N PHE A 8 4.56 7.34 1.25
CA PHE A 8 3.85 6.23 1.90
C PHE A 8 2.58 6.71 2.61
N LEU A 9 2.68 7.79 3.39
CA LEU A 9 1.52 8.34 4.11
C LEU A 9 0.42 8.78 3.16
N ASN A 10 0.75 9.47 2.06
CA ASN A 10 -0.24 9.87 1.07
C ASN A 10 -0.87 8.65 0.40
N LEU A 11 -0.07 7.64 0.04
CA LEU A 11 -0.59 6.40 -0.54
C LEU A 11 -1.59 5.72 0.39
N PHE A 12 -1.24 5.51 1.67
CA PHE A 12 -2.11 4.78 2.60
C PHE A 12 -3.40 5.53 2.91
N ARG A 13 -3.33 6.85 3.09
CA ARG A 13 -4.51 7.69 3.36
C ARG A 13 -5.48 7.76 2.19
N ASN A 14 -5.00 7.64 0.95
CA ASN A 14 -5.88 7.59 -0.21
C ASN A 14 -6.84 6.40 -0.21
N TYR A 15 -6.56 5.36 0.58
CA TYR A 15 -7.39 4.15 0.68
C TYR A 15 -8.09 4.01 2.05
N GLU A 16 -8.07 5.05 2.88
CA GLU A 16 -8.65 5.02 4.23
C GLU A 16 -10.16 4.72 4.21
N ASP A 17 -10.89 5.37 3.30
CA ASP A 17 -12.33 5.17 3.16
C ASP A 17 -12.67 3.77 2.61
N GLU A 18 -11.86 3.25 1.69
CA GLU A 18 -11.99 1.90 1.14
C GLU A 18 -11.79 0.85 2.23
N PHE A 19 -10.75 1.00 3.06
CA PHE A 19 -10.52 0.12 4.20
C PHE A 19 -11.63 0.24 5.25
N ALA A 20 -12.10 1.45 5.52
CA ALA A 20 -13.24 1.66 6.41
C ALA A 20 -14.51 0.96 5.88
N GLY A 21 -14.73 0.97 4.57
CA GLY A 21 -15.83 0.32 3.87
C GLY A 21 -15.86 -1.21 4.02
N VAL A 22 -14.69 -1.84 4.17
CA VAL A 22 -14.56 -3.29 4.40
C VAL A 22 -14.37 -3.67 5.87
N GLY A 23 -14.59 -2.71 6.80
CA GLY A 23 -14.54 -2.94 8.24
C GLY A 23 -13.14 -2.84 8.87
N ARG A 24 -12.16 -2.29 8.15
CA ARG A 24 -10.75 -2.12 8.57
C ARG A 24 -10.41 -0.66 8.88
N ARG A 25 -11.24 0.01 9.69
CA ARG A 25 -11.13 1.46 9.96
C ARG A 25 -9.77 1.91 10.51
N ASP A 26 -9.17 1.12 11.38
CA ASP A 26 -7.92 1.48 12.04
C ASP A 26 -6.66 1.00 11.28
N PHE A 27 -6.85 0.37 10.12
CA PHE A 27 -5.73 -0.25 9.40
C PHE A 27 -4.72 0.78 8.88
N VAL A 28 -5.19 1.92 8.34
CA VAL A 28 -4.29 2.98 7.90
C VAL A 28 -3.48 3.54 9.07
N ILE A 29 -4.08 3.69 10.26
CA ILE A 29 -3.38 4.14 11.47
C ILE A 29 -2.25 3.17 11.83
N TYR A 30 -2.52 1.86 11.81
CA TYR A 30 -1.51 0.82 12.02
C TYR A 30 -0.35 0.94 11.02
N LEU A 31 -0.64 1.17 9.73
CA LEU A 31 0.41 1.37 8.73
C LEU A 31 1.25 2.62 9.02
N GLU A 32 0.64 3.72 9.47
CA GLU A 32 1.39 4.92 9.87
C GLU A 32 2.33 4.66 11.05
N GLU A 33 1.92 3.83 12.01
CA GLU A 33 2.75 3.44 13.15
C GLU A 33 3.97 2.63 12.71
N LEU A 34 3.80 1.72 11.75
CA LEU A 34 4.93 0.98 11.15
C LEU A 34 5.92 1.93 10.46
N LEU A 35 5.43 2.92 9.70
CA LEU A 35 6.31 3.91 9.08
C LEU A 35 7.11 4.71 10.12
N ARG A 36 6.47 5.11 11.23
CA ARG A 36 7.14 5.82 12.34
C ARG A 36 8.21 4.96 13.02
N ALA A 37 8.02 3.64 13.05
CA ALA A 37 9.00 2.69 13.55
C ALA A 37 10.14 2.41 12.55
N GLY A 38 10.03 2.88 11.30
CA GLY A 38 10.99 2.62 10.23
C GLY A 38 10.75 1.30 9.49
N GLU A 39 9.62 0.65 9.72
CA GLU A 39 9.24 -0.65 9.16
C GLU A 39 8.55 -0.50 7.79
N TYR A 40 9.20 0.21 6.86
CA TYR A 40 8.62 0.57 5.56
C TYR A 40 8.26 -0.64 4.69
N GLY A 41 9.10 -1.67 4.69
CA GLY A 41 8.86 -2.90 3.94
C GLY A 41 7.62 -3.64 4.44
N ILE A 42 7.51 -3.80 5.76
CA ILE A 42 6.37 -4.43 6.42
C ILE A 42 5.09 -3.64 6.16
N ALA A 43 5.15 -2.30 6.31
CA ALA A 43 3.99 -1.45 6.05
C ALA A 43 3.49 -1.58 4.60
N LEU A 44 4.41 -1.64 3.63
CA LEU A 44 4.04 -1.82 2.24
C LEU A 44 3.45 -3.21 1.97
N GLU A 45 4.08 -4.25 2.51
CA GLU A 45 3.62 -5.63 2.33
C GLU A 45 2.22 -5.82 2.92
N ASP A 46 2.01 -5.42 4.17
CA ASP A 46 0.70 -5.49 4.84
C ASP A 46 -0.37 -4.73 4.06
N PHE A 47 -0.04 -3.52 3.59
CA PHE A 47 -0.95 -2.73 2.74
C PHE A 47 -1.37 -3.53 1.51
N LEU A 48 -0.41 -4.07 0.75
CA LEU A 48 -0.70 -4.81 -0.49
C LEU A 48 -1.47 -6.12 -0.23
N VAL A 49 -1.17 -6.84 0.85
CA VAL A 49 -1.93 -8.04 1.26
C VAL A 49 -3.39 -7.67 1.55
N GLN A 50 -3.64 -6.64 2.35
CA GLN A 50 -5.01 -6.28 2.70
C GLN A 50 -5.79 -5.77 1.48
N MET A 51 -5.15 -5.03 0.56
CA MET A 51 -5.77 -4.64 -0.71
C MET A 51 -6.22 -5.87 -1.50
N TYR A 52 -5.38 -6.91 -1.57
CA TYR A 52 -5.72 -8.15 -2.26
C TYR A 52 -6.83 -8.94 -1.56
N GLU A 53 -6.74 -9.10 -0.23
CA GLU A 53 -7.69 -9.88 0.58
C GLU A 53 -9.11 -9.32 0.53
N TYR A 54 -9.23 -8.00 0.52
CA TYR A 54 -10.53 -7.31 0.49
C TYR A 54 -10.98 -6.88 -0.90
N ASP A 55 -10.25 -7.30 -1.94
CA ASP A 55 -10.52 -6.95 -3.34
C ASP A 55 -10.65 -5.43 -3.57
N ILE A 56 -9.86 -4.64 -2.84
CA ILE A 56 -9.83 -3.20 -2.98
C ILE A 56 -9.06 -2.85 -4.25
N LYS A 57 -9.70 -2.08 -5.13
CA LYS A 57 -9.12 -1.69 -6.41
C LYS A 57 -8.04 -0.65 -6.21
N ILE A 58 -6.93 -0.81 -6.93
CA ILE A 58 -5.82 0.16 -6.98
C ILE A 58 -5.91 0.94 -8.27
N SER A 59 -5.73 2.26 -8.19
CA SER A 59 -5.66 3.12 -9.37
C SER A 59 -4.38 2.88 -10.17
N SER A 60 -4.44 3.07 -11.49
CA SER A 60 -3.26 2.91 -12.37
C SER A 60 -2.09 3.82 -11.96
N ASN A 61 -2.40 5.01 -11.44
CA ASN A 61 -1.43 5.97 -10.95
C ASN A 61 -0.73 5.47 -9.68
N ASP A 62 -1.50 4.98 -8.70
CA ASP A 62 -0.94 4.47 -7.44
C ASP A 62 -0.17 3.17 -7.63
N LEU A 63 -0.56 2.36 -8.62
CA LEU A 63 0.19 1.16 -8.99
C LEU A 63 1.63 1.49 -9.41
N THR A 64 1.83 2.60 -10.14
CA THR A 64 3.16 3.08 -10.51
C THR A 64 3.97 3.52 -9.29
N ILE A 65 3.31 4.18 -8.33
CA ILE A 65 3.93 4.57 -7.06
C ILE A 65 4.34 3.33 -6.26
N ILE A 66 3.44 2.36 -6.09
CA ILE A 66 3.67 1.11 -5.37
C ILE A 66 4.86 0.35 -5.95
N LYS A 67 4.96 0.26 -7.29
CA LYS A 67 6.08 -0.40 -7.95
C LYS A 67 7.42 0.26 -7.56
N ASN A 68 7.49 1.58 -7.65
CA ASN A 68 8.71 2.33 -7.28
C ASN A 68 9.07 2.17 -5.80
N LEU A 69 8.06 2.10 -4.92
CA LEU A 69 8.27 1.86 -3.50
C LEU A 69 8.82 0.46 -3.25
N CYS A 70 8.23 -0.59 -3.85
CA CYS A 70 8.68 -1.98 -3.71
C CYS A 70 10.16 -2.14 -4.11
N GLU A 71 10.55 -1.54 -5.23
CA GLU A 71 11.96 -1.54 -5.70
C GLU A 71 12.90 -0.85 -4.69
N GLY A 72 12.42 0.20 -4.00
CA GLY A 72 13.20 0.93 -3.00
C GLY A 72 13.33 0.23 -1.65
N VAL A 73 12.32 -0.53 -1.22
CA VAL A 73 12.30 -1.22 0.09
C VAL A 73 12.62 -2.72 0.01
N ASN A 74 12.97 -3.22 -1.18
CA ASN A 74 13.32 -4.62 -1.43
C ASN A 74 12.21 -5.62 -1.04
N VAL A 75 10.95 -5.21 -1.24
CA VAL A 75 9.76 -6.08 -1.10
C VAL A 75 9.62 -6.92 -2.35
N ASP A 76 9.26 -8.20 -2.20
CA ASP A 76 9.14 -9.15 -3.30
C ASP A 76 8.17 -8.65 -4.37
N SER A 77 8.64 -8.61 -5.62
CA SER A 77 7.90 -8.00 -6.73
C SER A 77 6.62 -8.76 -7.11
N ASN A 78 6.45 -10.00 -6.65
CA ASN A 78 5.29 -10.81 -7.03
C ASN A 78 3.98 -10.27 -6.43
N LEU A 79 4.03 -9.60 -5.28
CA LEU A 79 2.82 -9.10 -4.61
C LEU A 79 2.14 -7.97 -5.39
N TRP A 80 2.89 -6.95 -5.82
CA TRP A 80 2.32 -5.86 -6.63
C TRP A 80 1.95 -6.33 -8.05
N LEU A 81 2.65 -7.33 -8.59
CA LEU A 81 2.28 -7.97 -9.86
C LEU A 81 0.89 -8.59 -9.80
N VAL A 82 0.55 -9.31 -8.72
CA VAL A 82 -0.80 -9.88 -8.53
C VAL A 82 -1.86 -8.78 -8.47
N LEU A 83 -1.56 -7.67 -7.81
CA LEU A 83 -2.46 -6.51 -7.75
C LEU A 83 -2.62 -5.81 -9.10
N SER A 84 -1.58 -5.76 -9.92
CA SER A 84 -1.64 -5.17 -11.28
C SER A 84 -2.60 -5.89 -12.23
N ILE A 85 -2.81 -7.20 -12.03
CA ILE A 85 -3.75 -8.00 -12.82
C ILE A 85 -5.20 -7.67 -12.45
N LYS A 86 -5.43 -7.25 -11.20
CA LYS A 86 -6.75 -6.89 -10.66
C LYS A 86 -7.08 -5.39 -10.76
N ALA A 87 -6.07 -4.55 -11.00
CA ALA A 87 -6.27 -3.12 -11.18
C ALA A 87 -7.27 -2.88 -12.32
N ALA A 88 -8.33 -2.14 -12.04
CA ALA A 88 -9.29 -1.78 -13.07
C ALA A 88 -8.57 -0.87 -14.06
N GLY A 89 -8.59 -1.21 -15.34
CA GLY A 89 -8.24 -0.26 -16.39
C GLY A 89 -9.20 0.92 -16.27
N ASP A 90 -8.66 2.11 -16.02
CA ASP A 90 -9.39 3.38 -16.03
C ASP A 90 -10.19 3.57 -17.34
#